data_AF-A0A959I6A2-F1
#
_entry.id   AF-A0A959I6A2-F1
#
_cell.length_a   1.000
_cell.length_b   1.000
_cell.length_c   1.000
_cell.angle_alpha   90.00
_cell.angle_beta   90.00
_cell.angle_gamma   90.00
#
_symmetry.space_group_name_H-M   'P 1'
#
loop_
_entity.id
_entity.type
_entity.pdbx_description
1 polymer ?
#
loop_
_entity_poly.entity_id
_entity_poly.type
_entity_poly.pdbx_seq_one_letter_code
_entity_poly.pdbx_strand_id
1 'polypeptide(L)'
;MPKNFPFYKQHDAMDCGAACLRMVARHHGRYYSLEFLRNLTHQRKEGVSLLEISDAAEHIGLRTLAAKISFERLLNDVPLPCIAHWRQDHYVVVYAVSAKFVWVADPAIGNMKLTKEEFLEGWESVHEDGENRGVVMVLETTPDFYQKDGVSTDKGGFRYVYQYLTRHRNLVAQLVLGLAVSVILQLLFPFLIQAMVDEGVNSQDFDFVLL
;
A
#
# COMPACT_ATOMS: atom_id res chain seq x y z
N MET A 1 -13.05 14.46 16.37
CA MET A 1 -11.95 13.67 15.78
C MET A 1 -11.83 14.08 14.32
N PRO A 2 -10.63 14.44 13.81
CA PRO A 2 -10.47 14.63 12.38
C PRO A 2 -10.86 13.32 11.70
N LYS A 3 -11.87 13.36 10.82
CA LYS A 3 -12.44 12.16 10.20
C LYS A 3 -11.41 11.52 9.25
N ASN A 4 -11.08 10.27 9.56
CA ASN A 4 -10.51 9.24 8.67
C ASN A 4 -9.31 9.66 7.80
N PHE A 5 -8.16 9.91 8.44
CA PHE A 5 -6.90 10.03 7.71
C PHE A 5 -6.55 8.69 7.01
N PRO A 6 -6.20 8.70 5.70
CA PRO A 6 -5.88 7.47 4.98
C PRO A 6 -4.63 6.83 5.56
N PHE A 7 -4.74 5.54 5.86
CA PHE A 7 -3.62 4.75 6.37
C PHE A 7 -3.13 3.75 5.33
N TYR A 8 -1.82 3.69 5.12
CA TYR A 8 -1.16 2.67 4.32
C TYR A 8 -0.01 2.05 5.12
N LYS A 9 -0.10 0.73 5.32
CA LYS A 9 0.95 -0.03 6.00
C LYS A 9 2.17 -0.17 5.09
N GLN A 10 3.37 -0.03 5.66
CA GLN A 10 4.62 -0.33 4.97
C GLN A 10 4.79 -1.84 4.76
N HIS A 11 5.40 -2.25 3.65
CA HIS A 11 5.73 -3.66 3.40
C HIS A 11 7.12 -4.02 3.92
N ASP A 12 8.07 -3.10 3.82
CA ASP A 12 9.42 -3.20 4.36
C ASP A 12 9.69 -2.08 5.39
N ALA A 13 10.65 -2.26 6.29
CA ALA A 13 11.12 -1.22 7.20
C ALA A 13 11.65 0.00 6.46
N MET A 14 12.30 -0.21 5.30
CA MET A 14 12.83 0.86 4.46
C MET A 14 11.74 1.63 3.69
N ASP A 15 10.48 1.20 3.73
CA ASP A 15 9.38 1.84 2.97
C ASP A 15 8.66 2.95 3.76
N CYS A 16 9.07 3.26 4.99
CA CYS A 16 8.37 4.22 5.84
C CYS A 16 8.17 5.58 5.15
N GLY A 17 9.20 6.11 4.48
CA GLY A 17 9.12 7.36 3.72
C GLY A 17 8.15 7.30 2.54
N ALA A 18 8.19 6.23 1.74
CA ALA A 18 7.28 6.02 0.62
C ALA A 18 5.82 5.86 1.07
N ALA A 19 5.59 5.14 2.17
CA ALA A 19 4.28 4.99 2.78
C ALA A 19 3.73 6.32 3.33
N CYS A 20 4.58 7.13 3.97
CA CYS A 20 4.24 8.48 4.41
C CYS A 20 3.79 9.38 3.24
N LEU A 21 4.57 9.43 2.15
CA LEU A 21 4.21 10.18 0.95
C LEU A 21 2.90 9.69 0.34
N ARG A 22 2.66 8.37 0.34
CA ARG A 22 1.42 7.79 -0.14
C ARG A 22 0.21 8.26 0.66
N MET A 23 0.33 8.28 1.99
CA MET A 23 -0.73 8.76 2.88
C MET A 23 -1.01 10.24 2.67
N VAL A 24 0.02 11.08 2.59
CA VAL A 24 -0.11 12.52 2.31
C VAL A 24 -0.76 12.75 0.94
N ALA A 25 -0.27 12.10 -0.12
CA ALA A 25 -0.84 12.26 -1.45
C ALA A 25 -2.32 11.82 -1.51
N ARG A 26 -2.65 10.72 -0.82
CA ARG A 26 -4.04 10.25 -0.70
C ARG A 26 -4.93 11.23 0.05
N HIS A 27 -4.41 11.89 1.09
CA HIS A 27 -5.13 12.92 1.82
C HIS A 27 -5.53 14.08 0.88
N HIS A 28 -4.65 14.46 -0.05
CA HIS A 28 -4.93 15.46 -1.08
C HIS A 28 -5.68 14.91 -2.32
N GLY A 29 -6.20 13.69 -2.26
CA GLY A 29 -7.08 13.13 -3.30
C GLY A 29 -6.36 12.48 -4.48
N ARG A 30 -5.02 12.33 -4.46
CA ARG A 30 -4.26 11.63 -5.51
C ARG A 30 -3.90 10.23 -5.06
N TYR A 31 -3.81 9.32 -6.02
CA TYR A 31 -3.37 7.95 -5.78
C TYR A 31 -2.04 7.72 -6.45
N TYR A 32 -1.10 7.15 -5.68
CA TYR A 32 0.15 6.61 -6.18
C TYR A 32 0.33 5.21 -5.59
N SER A 33 0.83 4.28 -6.41
CA SER A 33 1.21 2.96 -5.92
C SER A 33 2.42 3.06 -4.97
N LEU A 34 2.52 2.16 -4.00
CA LEU A 34 3.67 2.13 -3.10
C LEU A 34 4.96 1.82 -3.88
N GLU A 35 4.89 0.93 -4.87
CA GLU A 35 6.02 0.59 -5.73
C GLU A 35 6.56 1.81 -6.50
N PHE A 36 5.68 2.64 -7.06
CA PHE A 36 6.08 3.87 -7.74
C PHE A 36 6.80 4.83 -6.79
N LEU A 37 6.24 5.07 -5.60
CA LEU A 37 6.86 5.95 -4.61
C LEU A 37 8.17 5.38 -4.07
N ARG A 38 8.25 4.05 -3.86
CA ARG A 38 9.46 3.35 -3.44
C ARG A 38 10.60 3.57 -4.44
N ASN A 39 10.31 3.43 -5.73
CA ASN A 39 11.30 3.64 -6.80
C ASN A 39 11.82 5.09 -6.84
N LEU A 40 11.00 6.06 -6.39
CA LEU A 40 11.42 7.46 -6.27
C LEU A 40 12.23 7.72 -4.99
N THR A 41 11.87 7.08 -3.87
CA THR A 41 12.54 7.32 -2.57
C THR A 41 13.81 6.49 -2.37
N HIS A 42 14.02 5.40 -3.12
CA HIS A 42 15.18 4.50 -2.99
C HIS A 42 16.21 4.68 -4.11
N GLN A 43 16.38 5.90 -4.61
CA GLN A 43 17.35 6.15 -5.67
C GLN A 43 18.81 5.95 -5.20
N ARG A 44 19.10 6.08 -3.89
CA ARG A 44 20.41 5.80 -3.31
C ARG A 44 20.32 4.60 -2.36
N LYS A 45 21.42 3.84 -2.23
CA LYS A 45 21.46 2.51 -1.59
C LYS A 45 21.46 2.53 -0.05
N GLU A 46 21.36 3.71 0.57
CA GLU A 46 21.59 3.93 2.00
C GLU A 46 20.30 4.44 2.68
N GLY A 47 19.35 3.54 2.93
CA GLY A 47 18.11 3.90 3.62
C GLY A 47 17.26 4.90 2.84
N VAL A 48 16.30 5.53 3.54
CA VAL A 48 15.54 6.67 3.00
C VAL A 48 15.94 7.91 3.76
N SER A 49 16.70 8.78 3.12
CA SER A 49 17.03 10.09 3.66
C SER A 49 15.85 11.07 3.50
N LEU A 50 15.74 12.06 4.40
CA LEU A 50 14.73 13.12 4.28
C LEU A 50 14.81 13.84 2.92
N LEU A 51 16.03 13.94 2.36
CA LEU A 51 16.28 14.49 1.04
C LEU A 51 15.62 13.65 -0.06
N GLU A 52 15.71 12.33 -0.02
CA GLU A 52 15.04 11.48 -1.03
C GLU A 52 13.52 11.52 -0.92
N ILE A 53 12.98 11.64 0.30
CA ILE A 53 11.54 11.85 0.47
C ILE A 53 11.15 13.20 -0.13
N SER A 54 11.96 14.24 0.06
CA SER A 54 11.78 15.56 -0.54
C SER A 54 11.83 15.50 -2.07
N ASP A 55 12.87 14.90 -2.65
CA ASP A 55 13.04 14.73 -4.09
C ASP A 55 11.85 13.97 -4.70
N ALA A 56 11.40 12.90 -4.05
CA ALA A 56 10.25 12.11 -4.49
C ALA A 56 8.93 12.89 -4.38
N ALA A 57 8.75 13.70 -3.33
CA ALA A 57 7.59 14.55 -3.14
C ALA A 57 7.50 15.63 -4.25
N GLU A 58 8.62 16.29 -4.53
CA GLU A 58 8.74 17.25 -5.64
C GLU A 58 8.48 16.59 -6.99
N HIS A 59 8.98 15.37 -7.18
CA HIS A 59 8.72 14.59 -8.38
C HIS A 59 7.22 14.31 -8.61
N ILE A 60 6.42 14.15 -7.56
CA ILE A 60 4.96 14.00 -7.68
C ILE A 60 4.20 15.33 -7.68
N GLY A 61 4.91 16.47 -7.65
CA GLY A 61 4.34 17.81 -7.72
C GLY A 61 3.98 18.43 -6.36
N LEU A 62 4.48 17.89 -5.25
CA LEU A 62 4.41 18.59 -3.97
C LEU A 62 5.56 19.58 -3.85
N ARG A 63 5.40 20.61 -3.03
CA ARG A 63 6.50 21.45 -2.58
C ARG A 63 6.86 21.04 -1.16
N THR A 64 8.16 20.90 -0.89
CA THR A 64 8.64 20.47 0.42
C THR A 64 9.50 21.53 1.09
N LEU A 65 9.46 21.54 2.42
CA LEU A 65 10.37 22.32 3.25
C LEU A 65 10.72 21.50 4.50
N ALA A 66 11.98 21.10 4.61
CA ALA A 66 12.51 20.49 5.82
C ALA A 66 12.92 21.58 6.83
N ALA A 67 12.44 21.48 8.07
CA ALA A 67 12.74 22.44 9.12
C ALA A 67 12.91 21.77 10.48
N LYS A 68 13.80 22.34 11.30
CA LYS A 68 13.88 22.06 12.74
C LYS A 68 13.00 23.07 13.46
N ILE A 69 11.98 22.62 14.17
CA ILE A 69 11.00 23.50 14.81
C ILE A 69 10.68 23.05 16.23
N SER A 70 10.19 23.98 17.05
CA SER A 70 9.60 23.68 18.36
C SER A 70 8.18 23.13 18.20
N PHE A 71 7.67 22.49 19.26
CA PHE A 71 6.29 22.01 19.30
C PHE A 71 5.26 23.14 19.12
N GLU A 72 5.57 24.33 19.61
CA GLU A 72 4.69 25.49 19.50
C GLU A 72 4.50 25.93 18.05
N ARG A 73 5.57 25.88 17.25
CA ARG A 73 5.49 26.13 15.81
C ARG A 73 4.76 25.00 15.09
N LEU A 74 4.98 23.75 15.48
CA LEU A 74 4.22 22.61 14.94
C LEU A 74 2.72 22.76 15.18
N LEU A 75 2.32 23.30 16.33
CA LEU A 75 0.93 23.51 16.69
C LEU A 75 0.26 24.65 15.90
N ASN A 76 0.97 25.75 15.64
CA ASN A 76 0.37 27.00 15.15
C ASN A 76 0.71 27.35 13.70
N ASP A 77 1.89 26.97 13.21
CA ASP A 77 2.45 27.52 11.97
C ASP A 77 2.57 26.48 10.84
N VAL A 78 2.57 25.18 11.18
CA VAL A 78 2.81 24.11 10.20
C VAL A 78 1.51 23.64 9.56
N PRO A 79 1.41 23.64 8.21
CA PRO A 79 0.27 23.04 7.53
C PRO A 79 0.33 21.51 7.65
N LEU A 80 -0.85 20.91 7.82
CA LEU A 80 -1.03 19.47 8.00
C LEU A 80 -1.73 18.87 6.77
N PRO A 81 -1.43 17.61 6.41
CA PRO A 81 -0.50 16.70 7.09
C PRO A 81 0.98 17.01 6.77
N CYS A 82 1.86 16.79 7.74
CA CYS A 82 3.31 16.91 7.56
C CYS A 82 4.02 15.60 7.93
N ILE A 83 5.24 15.40 7.46
CA ILE A 83 6.05 14.23 7.82
C ILE A 83 7.01 14.62 8.95
N ALA A 84 7.05 13.81 10.01
CA ALA A 84 7.94 14.01 11.15
C ALA A 84 9.01 12.92 11.18
N HIS A 85 10.24 13.31 11.46
CA HIS A 85 11.32 12.37 11.75
C HIS A 85 11.16 11.87 13.18
N TRP A 86 11.10 10.56 13.36
CA TRP A 86 10.68 9.93 14.60
C TRP A 86 11.74 8.92 15.04
N ARG A 87 12.17 8.97 16.30
CA ARG A 87 13.13 8.06 16.94
C ARG A 87 14.45 7.86 16.18
N GLN A 88 14.88 8.87 15.43
CA GLN A 88 16.15 8.94 14.69
C GLN A 88 16.31 7.97 13.50
N ASP A 89 15.38 7.04 13.27
CA ASP A 89 15.45 6.06 12.20
C ASP A 89 14.12 5.80 11.48
N HIS A 90 13.06 6.54 11.82
CA HIS A 90 11.72 6.32 11.29
C HIS A 90 11.04 7.61 10.84
N TYR A 91 10.02 7.48 10.00
CA TYR A 91 9.18 8.59 9.56
C TYR A 91 7.71 8.30 9.80
N VAL A 92 7.00 9.29 10.30
CA VAL A 92 5.57 9.21 10.59
C VAL A 92 4.85 10.43 10.02
N VAL A 93 3.56 10.31 9.74
CA VAL A 93 2.74 11.44 9.28
C VAL A 93 1.97 12.05 10.44
N VAL A 94 2.17 13.33 10.71
CA VAL A 94 1.34 14.09 11.65
C VAL A 94 0.19 14.70 10.86
N TYR A 95 -1.05 14.33 11.18
CA TYR A 95 -2.23 14.79 10.44
C TYR A 95 -3.19 15.66 11.26
N ALA A 96 -3.02 15.71 12.58
CA ALA A 96 -3.68 16.69 13.44
C ALA A 96 -2.84 16.93 14.70
N VAL A 97 -2.86 18.16 15.21
CA VAL A 97 -2.15 18.57 16.43
C VAL A 97 -3.10 19.38 17.31
N SER A 98 -2.97 19.22 18.61
CA SER A 98 -3.64 20.05 19.62
C SER A 98 -2.67 20.29 20.78
N ALA A 99 -3.02 21.21 21.68
CA ALA A 99 -2.19 21.50 22.86
C ALA A 99 -1.89 20.28 23.76
N LYS A 100 -2.76 19.25 23.73
CA LYS A 100 -2.65 18.05 24.60
C LYS A 100 -2.33 16.76 23.85
N PHE A 101 -2.70 16.68 22.58
CA PHE A 101 -2.65 15.44 21.80
C PHE A 101 -2.14 15.68 20.39
N VAL A 102 -1.40 14.71 19.89
CA VAL A 102 -0.91 14.65 18.51
C VAL A 102 -1.46 13.40 17.85
N TRP A 103 -2.00 13.55 16.65
CA TRP A 103 -2.50 12.44 15.86
C TRP A 103 -1.49 12.10 14.77
N VAL A 104 -1.01 10.86 14.83
CA VAL A 104 0.10 10.37 14.03
C VAL A 104 -0.36 9.14 13.26
N ALA A 105 -0.01 9.04 11.98
CA ALA A 105 -0.11 7.82 11.21
C ALA A 105 1.30 7.24 11.06
N ASP A 106 1.56 6.16 11.78
CA ASP A 106 2.82 5.42 11.73
C ASP A 106 2.68 4.28 10.72
N PRO A 107 3.44 4.27 9.61
CA PRO A 107 3.37 3.21 8.60
C PRO A 107 3.56 1.78 9.11
N ALA A 108 4.24 1.59 10.25
CA ALA A 108 4.47 0.28 10.86
C ALA A 108 3.31 -0.16 11.76
N ILE A 109 2.71 0.79 12.50
CA ILE A 109 1.74 0.49 13.57
C ILE A 109 0.30 0.78 13.13
N GLY A 110 0.03 1.95 12.56
CA GLY A 110 -1.31 2.43 12.30
C GLY A 110 -1.53 3.90 12.67
N ASN A 111 -2.79 4.31 12.64
CA ASN A 111 -3.22 5.61 13.16
C ASN A 111 -3.23 5.59 14.69
N MET A 112 -2.48 6.49 15.30
CA MET A 112 -2.32 6.62 16.75
C MET A 112 -2.71 8.01 17.22
N LYS A 113 -3.08 8.10 18.49
CA LYS A 113 -3.29 9.35 19.21
C LYS A 113 -2.36 9.33 20.42
N LEU A 114 -1.36 10.20 20.39
CA LEU A 114 -0.34 10.33 21.43
C LEU A 114 -0.62 11.56 22.29
N THR A 115 -0.23 11.53 23.56
CA THR A 115 -0.11 12.76 24.36
C THR A 115 1.00 13.65 23.81
N LYS A 116 1.01 14.93 24.20
CA LYS A 116 2.13 15.82 23.87
C LYS A 116 3.45 15.22 24.34
N GLU A 117 3.49 14.72 25.57
CA GLU A 117 4.70 14.19 26.21
C GLU A 117 5.23 12.96 25.47
N GLU A 118 4.36 12.00 25.14
CA GLU A 118 4.70 10.82 24.34
C GLU A 118 5.19 11.19 22.94
N PHE A 119 4.61 12.23 22.34
CA PHE A 119 5.04 12.73 21.05
C PHE A 119 6.45 13.33 21.10
N LEU A 120 6.72 14.19 22.09
CA LEU A 120 8.00 14.85 22.24
C LEU A 120 9.14 13.87 22.49
N GLU A 121 8.92 12.84 23.30
CA GLU A 121 9.93 11.81 23.58
C GLU A 121 10.43 11.09 22.31
N GLY A 122 9.55 10.93 21.30
CA GLY A 122 9.92 10.31 20.02
C GLY A 122 10.38 11.29 18.94
N TRP A 123 9.96 12.55 18.98
CA TRP A 123 10.19 13.52 17.89
C TRP A 123 11.33 14.50 18.15
N GLU A 124 11.58 14.87 19.42
CA GLU A 124 12.66 15.78 19.78
C GLU A 124 14.01 15.10 19.51
N SER A 125 14.84 15.75 18.72
CA SER A 125 16.14 15.19 18.29
C SER A 125 17.29 16.18 18.41
N VAL A 126 17.00 17.48 18.47
CA VAL A 126 18.01 18.53 18.50
C VAL A 126 17.79 19.39 19.73
N HIS A 127 18.85 19.53 20.53
CA HIS A 127 18.89 20.38 21.71
C HIS A 127 19.88 21.51 21.40
N GLU A 128 19.39 22.57 20.75
CA GLU A 128 20.17 23.77 20.41
C GLU A 128 19.58 24.95 21.19
N ASP A 129 20.43 25.79 21.77
CA ASP A 129 20.04 27.02 22.49
C ASP A 129 19.04 26.83 23.65
N GLY A 130 19.03 25.66 24.28
CA GLY A 130 18.13 25.36 25.41
C GLY A 130 16.67 25.08 25.01
N GLU A 131 16.38 25.00 23.71
CA GLU A 131 15.08 24.61 23.18
C GLU A 131 15.15 23.23 22.52
N ASN A 132 14.20 22.37 22.88
CA ASN A 132 14.06 21.08 22.22
C ASN A 132 13.34 21.27 20.88
N ARG A 133 13.97 20.80 19.80
CA ARG A 133 13.45 20.89 18.44
C ARG A 133 13.37 19.51 17.81
N GLY A 134 12.33 19.32 17.01
CA GLY A 134 12.16 18.16 16.18
C GLY A 134 12.26 18.51 14.70
N VAL A 135 12.56 17.51 13.88
CA VAL A 135 12.65 17.67 12.42
C VAL A 135 11.30 17.32 11.81
N VAL A 136 10.78 18.23 10.98
CA VAL A 136 9.60 17.98 10.15
C VAL A 136 9.89 18.35 8.71
N MET A 137 9.17 17.70 7.81
CA MET A 137 9.04 18.11 6.43
C MET A 137 7.60 18.52 6.18
N VAL A 138 7.46 19.79 5.87
CA VAL A 138 6.21 20.42 5.46
C VAL A 138 5.98 20.09 3.99
N LEU A 139 4.74 19.75 3.63
CA LEU A 139 4.35 19.44 2.26
C LEU A 139 3.16 20.31 1.85
N GLU A 140 3.28 20.96 0.70
CA GLU A 140 2.20 21.74 0.09
C GLU A 140 1.91 21.26 -1.33
N THR A 141 0.64 21.22 -1.72
CA THR A 141 0.26 20.86 -3.08
C THR A 141 0.52 22.01 -4.03
N THR A 142 1.17 21.74 -5.17
CA THR A 142 1.27 22.70 -6.28
C THR A 142 0.17 22.45 -7.32
N PRO A 143 -0.10 23.37 -8.25
CA PRO A 143 -0.98 23.09 -9.38
C PRO A 143 -0.58 21.84 -10.18
N ASP A 144 0.73 21.57 -10.31
CA ASP A 144 1.27 20.42 -11.03
C ASP A 144 0.90 19.09 -10.37
N PHE A 145 0.73 19.06 -9.04
CA PHE A 145 0.27 17.88 -8.29
C PHE A 145 -1.05 17.33 -8.82
N TYR A 146 -1.95 18.22 -9.21
CA TYR A 146 -3.28 17.85 -9.71
C TYR A 146 -3.29 17.53 -11.20
N GLN A 147 -2.32 18.05 -11.96
CA GLN A 147 -2.17 17.79 -13.39
C GLN A 147 -1.45 16.47 -13.70
N LYS A 148 -0.51 16.05 -12.86
CA LYS A 148 0.22 14.79 -13.03
C LYS A 148 -0.69 13.60 -12.79
N ASP A 149 -1.15 12.93 -13.84
CA ASP A 149 -1.93 11.68 -13.75
C ASP A 149 -1.30 10.72 -12.74
N GLY A 150 -2.00 10.46 -11.63
CA GLY A 150 -1.51 9.57 -10.59
C GLY A 150 -1.22 8.21 -11.20
N VAL A 151 0.03 7.75 -11.09
CA VAL A 151 0.44 6.49 -11.71
C VAL A 151 -0.36 5.34 -11.07
N SER A 152 -1.20 4.74 -11.92
CA SER A 152 -2.07 3.58 -11.71
C SER A 152 -3.21 3.76 -10.71
N THR A 153 -4.35 4.15 -11.28
CA THR A 153 -5.72 3.99 -10.75
C THR A 153 -5.88 2.84 -9.74
N ASP A 154 -6.55 3.14 -8.63
CA ASP A 154 -7.17 2.19 -7.69
C ASP A 154 -8.28 1.37 -8.40
N LYS A 155 -7.88 0.54 -9.37
CA LYS A 155 -8.74 -0.47 -9.98
C LYS A 155 -8.40 -1.74 -9.22
N GLY A 156 -9.14 -1.99 -8.14
CA GLY A 156 -8.98 -3.17 -7.29
C GLY A 156 -8.63 -4.42 -8.11
N GLY A 157 -7.70 -5.23 -7.60
CA GLY A 157 -6.99 -6.27 -8.36
C GLY A 157 -7.86 -7.14 -9.26
N PHE A 158 -9.13 -7.38 -8.89
CA PHE A 158 -10.10 -8.10 -9.74
C PHE A 158 -10.39 -7.45 -11.09
N ARG A 159 -10.48 -6.11 -11.18
CA ARG A 159 -10.66 -5.43 -12.47
C ARG A 159 -9.41 -5.56 -13.34
N TYR A 160 -8.22 -5.54 -12.74
CA TYR A 160 -6.96 -5.77 -13.44
C TYR A 160 -6.85 -7.22 -13.96
N VAL A 161 -7.14 -8.21 -13.10
CA VAL A 161 -7.18 -9.63 -13.47
C VAL A 161 -8.23 -9.89 -14.55
N TYR A 162 -9.44 -9.33 -14.42
CA TYR A 162 -10.49 -9.44 -15.43
C TYR A 162 -10.08 -8.80 -16.76
N GLN A 163 -9.43 -7.63 -16.73
CA GLN A 163 -8.92 -6.97 -17.93
C GLN A 163 -7.81 -7.80 -18.61
N TYR A 164 -6.95 -8.46 -17.83
CA TYR A 164 -5.93 -9.37 -18.34
C TYR A 164 -6.53 -10.63 -18.96
N LEU A 165 -7.46 -11.30 -18.27
CA LEU A 165 -8.17 -12.49 -18.77
C LEU A 165 -8.96 -12.17 -20.04
N THR A 166 -9.62 -11.02 -20.11
CA THR A 166 -10.36 -10.58 -21.29
C THR A 166 -9.49 -10.14 -22.46
N ARG A 167 -8.18 -9.94 -22.26
CA ARG A 167 -7.22 -9.72 -23.36
C ARG A 167 -6.74 -11.04 -23.97
N HIS A 168 -6.69 -12.11 -23.18
CA HIS A 168 -6.24 -13.44 -23.59
C HIS A 168 -7.40 -14.46 -23.72
N ARG A 169 -8.54 -14.04 -24.29
CA ARG A 169 -9.78 -14.84 -24.34
C ARG A 169 -9.61 -16.22 -24.96
N ASN A 170 -8.78 -16.34 -25.98
CA ASN A 170 -8.56 -17.61 -26.69
C ASN A 170 -7.82 -18.64 -25.82
N LEU A 171 -6.81 -18.20 -25.05
CA LEU A 171 -6.06 -19.06 -24.12
C LEU A 171 -6.95 -19.49 -22.94
N VAL A 172 -7.75 -18.56 -22.43
CA VAL A 172 -8.73 -18.86 -21.36
C VAL A 172 -9.78 -19.85 -21.87
N ALA A 173 -10.28 -19.69 -23.10
CA ALA A 173 -11.21 -20.63 -23.70
C ALA A 173 -10.59 -22.02 -23.86
N GLN A 174 -9.34 -22.13 -24.31
CA GLN A 174 -8.62 -23.42 -24.40
C GLN A 174 -8.48 -24.11 -23.04
N LEU A 175 -8.13 -23.36 -21.99
CA LEU A 175 -8.05 -23.88 -20.63
C LEU A 175 -9.40 -24.38 -20.12
N VAL A 176 -10.46 -23.60 -20.31
CA VAL A 176 -11.82 -23.99 -19.91
C VAL A 176 -12.28 -25.23 -20.68
N LEU A 177 -11.99 -25.32 -21.97
CA LEU A 177 -12.36 -26.45 -22.81
C LEU A 177 -11.57 -27.71 -22.42
N GLY A 178 -10.26 -27.58 -22.16
CA GLY A 178 -9.43 -28.68 -21.65
C GLY A 178 -9.90 -29.18 -20.28
N LEU A 179 -10.22 -28.26 -19.36
CA LEU A 179 -10.81 -28.61 -18.07
C LEU A 179 -12.16 -29.31 -18.24
N ALA A 180 -13.06 -28.80 -19.09
CA ALA A 180 -14.35 -29.43 -19.36
C ALA A 180 -14.21 -30.85 -19.91
N VAL A 181 -13.31 -31.07 -20.87
CA VAL A 181 -13.02 -32.40 -21.41
C VAL A 181 -12.47 -33.32 -20.33
N SER A 182 -11.57 -32.81 -19.46
CA SER A 182 -11.02 -33.61 -18.36
C SER A 182 -12.10 -34.05 -17.37
N VAL A 183 -13.04 -33.16 -17.03
CA VAL A 183 -14.17 -33.46 -16.15
C VAL A 183 -15.12 -34.48 -16.79
N ILE A 184 -15.41 -34.35 -18.08
CA ILE A 184 -16.25 -35.33 -18.81
C ILE A 184 -15.59 -36.70 -18.78
N LEU A 185 -14.29 -36.79 -19.08
CA LEU A 185 -13.56 -38.05 -19.07
C LEU A 185 -13.55 -38.69 -17.68
N GLN A 186 -13.34 -37.89 -16.62
CA GLN A 186 -13.41 -38.37 -15.24
C GLN A 186 -14.79 -38.89 -14.85
N LEU A 187 -15.86 -38.25 -15.35
CA LEU A 187 -17.23 -38.69 -15.08
C LEU A 187 -17.60 -39.96 -15.84
N LEU A 188 -16.98 -40.26 -16.99
CA LEU A 188 -17.25 -41.50 -17.73
C LEU A 188 -16.82 -42.76 -16.96
N PHE A 189 -15.73 -42.70 -16.18
CA PHE A 189 -15.23 -43.86 -15.45
C PHE A 189 -16.25 -44.47 -14.46
N PRO A 190 -16.90 -43.70 -13.57
CA PRO A 190 -17.96 -44.21 -12.70
C PRO A 190 -19.09 -44.92 -13.45
N PHE A 191 -19.52 -44.39 -14.60
CA PHE A 191 -20.58 -45.01 -15.41
C PHE A 191 -20.12 -46.32 -16.08
N LEU A 192 -18.86 -46.39 -16.55
CA LEU A 192 -18.28 -47.61 -17.10
C LEU A 192 -18.18 -48.71 -16.04
N ILE A 193 -17.71 -48.38 -14.84
CA ILE A 193 -17.64 -49.33 -13.72
C ILE A 193 -19.03 -49.80 -13.32
N GLN A 194 -20.02 -48.89 -13.28
CA GLN A 194 -21.41 -49.25 -13.00
C GLN A 194 -21.95 -50.22 -14.05
N ALA A 195 -21.79 -49.92 -15.34
CA ALA A 195 -22.25 -50.80 -16.42
C ALA A 195 -21.56 -52.19 -16.39
N MET A 196 -20.26 -52.24 -16.10
CA MET A 196 -19.51 -53.49 -15.95
C MET A 196 -20.05 -54.35 -14.81
N VAL A 197 -20.37 -53.76 -13.66
CA VAL A 197 -20.91 -54.49 -12.50
C VAL A 197 -22.36 -54.89 -12.71
N ASP A 198 -23.21 -53.95 -13.17
CA ASP A 198 -24.65 -54.15 -13.26
C ASP A 198 -25.05 -55.03 -14.46
N GLU A 199 -24.40 -54.86 -15.62
CA GLU A 199 -24.67 -55.67 -16.82
C GLU A 199 -23.67 -56.81 -16.98
N GLY A 200 -22.35 -56.58 -16.86
CA GLY A 200 -21.34 -57.59 -17.14
C GLY A 200 -21.29 -58.75 -16.14
N VAL A 201 -21.34 -58.45 -14.82
CA VAL A 201 -21.28 -59.50 -13.79
C VAL A 201 -22.63 -60.21 -13.62
N ASN A 202 -23.74 -59.50 -13.84
CA ASN A 202 -25.09 -60.02 -13.60
C ASN A 202 -25.64 -60.84 -14.78
N SER A 203 -25.15 -60.61 -16.02
CA SER A 203 -25.59 -61.34 -17.24
C SER A 203 -24.71 -62.55 -17.62
N GLN A 204 -23.59 -62.79 -16.93
CA GLN A 204 -22.62 -63.87 -17.23
C GLN A 204 -22.07 -63.88 -18.67
N ASP A 205 -22.07 -62.74 -19.37
CA ASP A 205 -21.56 -62.65 -20.73
C ASP A 205 -20.09 -62.16 -20.73
N PHE A 206 -19.16 -63.13 -20.82
CA PHE A 206 -17.72 -62.90 -20.66
C PHE A 206 -17.06 -62.11 -21.80
N ASP A 207 -17.74 -61.94 -22.94
CA ASP A 207 -17.24 -61.13 -24.07
C ASP A 207 -17.32 -59.61 -23.80
N PHE A 208 -18.17 -59.16 -22.86
CA PHE A 208 -18.26 -57.76 -22.46
C PHE A 208 -17.24 -57.37 -21.37
N VAL A 209 -16.71 -58.35 -20.64
CA VAL A 209 -15.79 -58.16 -19.50
C VAL A 209 -14.32 -58.06 -19.95
N LEU A 210 -14.00 -58.47 -21.18
CA LEU A 210 -12.64 -58.58 -21.71
C LEU A 210 -12.24 -57.53 -22.75
N LEU A 211 -13.08 -56.51 -22.97
CA LEU A 211 -12.88 -55.43 -23.95
C LEU A 211 -12.48 -54.11 -23.29
#